data_AF-A0A3B8WCV9-F1
#
_entry.id   AF-A0A3B8WCV9-F1
#
_cell.length_a   1.000
_cell.length_b   1.000
_cell.length_c   1.000
_cell.angle_alpha   90.00
_cell.angle_beta   90.00
_cell.angle_gamma   90.00
#
_symmetry.space_group_name_H-M   'P 1'
#
loop_
_entity.id
_entity.type
_entity.pdbx_description
1 polymer ?
#
loop_
_entity_poly.entity_id
_entity_poly.type
_entity_poly.pdbx_seq_one_letter_code
_entity_poly.pdbx_strand_id
1 'polypeptide(L)' 'MNAVVDIGNSRTKIGLFKNQDLLQVADFAYLSAGTDFLHSHAPSNILIASVG' A
#
# COMPACT_ATOMS: atom_id res chain seq x y z
N MET A 1 0.36 -6.98 10.56
CA MET A 1 -0.36 -5.88 9.87
C MET A 1 -0.30 -6.18 8.39
N ASN A 2 -1.38 -5.99 7.65
CA ASN A 2 -1.43 -6.28 6.22
C ASN A 2 -1.37 -4.96 5.43
N ALA A 3 -0.75 -4.97 4.26
CA ALA A 3 -0.83 -3.86 3.32
C ALA A 3 -1.58 -4.29 2.06
N VAL A 4 -2.39 -3.38 1.52
CA VAL A 4 -2.96 -3.50 0.17
C VAL A 4 -2.37 -2.38 -0.66
N VAL A 5 -1.73 -2.73 -1.78
CA VAL A 5 -1.12 -1.79 -2.73
C VAL A 5 -1.97 -1.77 -3.98
N ASP A 6 -2.58 -0.63 -4.29
CA ASP A 6 -3.31 -0.37 -5.53
C ASP A 6 -2.42 0.41 -6.50
N ILE A 7 -2.06 -0.21 -7.61
CA ILE A 7 -1.20 0.37 -8.64
C ILE A 7 -2.08 0.82 -9.81
N GLY A 8 -2.30 2.12 -9.92
CA GLY A 8 -2.96 2.75 -11.06
C GLY A 8 -1.96 3.32 -12.07
N ASN A 9 -2.48 3.77 -13.23
CA ASN A 9 -1.67 4.29 -14.34
C ASN A 9 -0.80 5.51 -13.99
N SER A 10 -1.18 6.31 -12.98
CA SER A 10 -0.45 7.53 -12.63
C SER A 10 -0.18 7.70 -11.15
N ARG A 11 -0.69 6.80 -10.30
CA ARG A 11 -0.55 6.86 -8.84
C ARG A 11 -0.56 5.48 -8.23
N THR A 12 0.06 5.35 -7.07
CA THR A 12 0.02 4.15 -6.23
C THR A 12 -0.58 4.51 -4.87
N LYS A 13 -1.59 3.77 -4.45
CA LYS A 13 -2.18 3.91 -3.11
C LYS A 13 -1.83 2.71 -2.26
N ILE A 14 -1.52 2.93 -1.00
CA ILE A 14 -1.19 1.86 -0.05
C ILE A 14 -2.09 2.01 1.17
N GLY A 15 -2.91 0.99 1.43
CA GLY A 15 -3.73 0.88 2.63
C GLY A 15 -3.10 -0.09 3.64
N LEU A 16 -2.98 0.33 4.90
CA LEU A 16 -2.53 -0.52 6.01
C LEU A 16 -3.72 -0.99 6.83
N PHE A 17 -3.75 -2.29 7.15
CA PHE A 17 -4.85 -2.95 7.84
C PHE A 17 -4.37 -3.76 9.05
N LYS A 18 -5.14 -3.75 10.13
CA LYS A 18 -4.95 -4.62 11.30
C LYS A 18 -6.28 -5.20 11.73
N ASN A 19 -6.36 -6.52 11.85
CA ASN A 19 -7.60 -7.21 12.21
C ASN A 19 -8.80 -6.84 11.31
N GLN A 20 -8.56 -6.65 10.00
CA GLN A 20 -9.52 -6.19 8.98
C GLN A 20 -9.93 -4.71 9.06
N ASP A 21 -9.49 -3.98 10.09
CA ASP A 21 -9.71 -2.53 10.17
C ASP A 21 -8.66 -1.76 9.37
N LEU A 22 -9.11 -0.75 8.62
CA LEU A 22 -8.24 0.18 7.91
C LEU A 22 -7.62 1.17 8.91
N LEU A 23 -6.29 1.20 8.97
CA LEU A 23 -5.54 2.09 9.86
C LEU A 23 -5.09 3.37 9.17
N GLN A 24 -4.57 3.23 7.95
CA GLN A 24 -3.96 4.33 7.21
C GLN A 24 -4.06 4.09 5.72
N VAL A 25 -4.20 5.17 4.95
CA VAL A 25 -4.03 5.18 3.51
C VAL A 25 -2.96 6.22 3.16
N ALA A 26 -2.02 5.84 2.32
CA ALA A 26 -1.02 6.73 1.76
C ALA A 26 -1.12 6.72 0.23
N ASP A 27 -0.91 7.87 -0.39
CA ASP A 27 -1.01 8.09 -1.84
C ASP A 27 0.34 8.59 -2.35
N PHE A 28 0.87 7.92 -3.36
CA PHE A 28 2.19 8.15 -3.94
C PHE A 28 2.09 8.35 -5.45
N ALA A 29 3.00 9.14 -6.01
CA ALA A 29 3.06 9.35 -7.45
C ALA A 29 3.35 8.05 -8.23
N TYR A 30 4.12 7.13 -7.66
CA TYR A 30 4.48 5.85 -8.28
C TYR A 30 4.96 4.83 -7.23
N LEU A 31 4.98 3.55 -7.59
CA LEU A 31 5.27 2.44 -6.67
C LEU A 31 6.61 2.58 -5.94
N SER A 32 7.66 3.06 -6.64
CA SER A 32 8.98 3.26 -6.03
C SER A 32 9.02 4.36 -4.97
N ALA A 33 8.05 5.27 -4.94
CA ALA A 33 7.90 6.23 -3.84
C ALA A 33 7.16 5.59 -2.64
N GLY A 34 6.36 4.55 -2.87
CA GLY A 34 5.66 3.80 -1.82
C GLY A 34 6.49 2.71 -1.16
N THR A 35 7.65 2.33 -1.70
CA THR A 35 8.50 1.28 -1.12
C THR A 35 9.05 1.64 0.25
N ASP A 36 9.46 2.90 0.48
CA ASP A 36 9.93 3.35 1.80
C ASP A 36 8.82 3.32 2.85
N PHE A 37 7.58 3.60 2.43
CA PHE A 37 6.40 3.48 3.29
C PHE A 37 6.14 2.02 3.69
N LEU A 38 6.27 1.08 2.76
CA LEU A 38 6.14 -0.36 3.07
C LEU A 38 7.28 -0.84 3.97
N HIS A 39 8.52 -0.41 3.73
CA HIS A 39 9.66 -0.79 4.56
C HIS A 39 9.54 -0.27 6.00
N SER A 40 9.19 0.99 6.18
CA SER A 40 9.04 1.60 7.51
C SER A 40 7.94 0.94 8.36
N HIS A 41 6.91 0.41 7.71
CA HIS A 41 5.77 -0.22 8.36
C HIS A 41 5.87 -1.76 8.46
N ALA A 42 6.80 -2.37 7.71
CA ALA A 42 7.07 -3.80 7.69
C ALA A 42 5.80 -4.68 7.76
N PRO A 43 4.83 -4.53 6.83
CA PRO A 43 3.62 -5.33 6.83
C PRO A 43 3.98 -6.82 6.67
N SER A 44 3.30 -7.68 7.42
CA SER A 44 3.52 -9.13 7.41
C SER A 44 2.99 -9.80 6.15
N ASN A 45 2.02 -9.18 5.48
CA ASN A 45 1.48 -9.62 4.19
C ASN A 45 1.21 -8.40 3.31
N ILE A 46 1.45 -8.54 2.01
CA ILE A 46 1.18 -7.51 1.00
C ILE A 46 0.30 -8.11 -0.09
N LEU A 47 -0.87 -7.51 -0.31
CA LEU A 47 -1.72 -7.80 -1.45
C LEU A 47 -1.53 -6.69 -2.48
N ILE A 48 -1.19 -7.04 -3.71
CA ILE A 48 -1.05 -6.06 -4.79
C ILE A 48 -2.27 -6.21 -5.70
N ALA A 49 -3.02 -5.12 -5.85
CA ALA A 49 -4.12 -4.98 -6.79
C ALA A 49 -3.69 -4.00 -7.88
N SER A 50 -4.02 -4.33 -9.13
CA SER A 50 -3.81 -3.46 -10.28
C SER A 50 -5.09 -3.50 -11.09
N VAL A 51 -5.81 -2.39 -11.12
CA VAL A 51 -6.96 -2.18 -11.99
C VAL A 51 -6.52 -1.24 -13.10
N GLY A 52 -5.83 -1.80 -14.09
CA GLY A 52 -5.33 -1.06 -15.25
C GLY A 52 -6.44 -0.45 -16.10
#